data_AF-A0AAN9G752-F1
#
_entry.id   AF-A0AAN9G752-F1
#
_cell.length_a   1.000
_cell.length_b   1.000
_cell.length_c   1.000
_cell.angle_alpha   90.00
_cell.angle_beta   90.00
_cell.angle_gamma   90.00
#
_symmetry.space_group_name_H-M   'P 1'
#
loop_
_entity.id
_entity.type
_entity.pdbx_description
1 polymer ?
#
loop_
_entity_poly.entity_id
_entity_poly.type
_entity_poly.pdbx_seq_one_letter_code
_entity_poly.pdbx_strand_id
1 'polypeptide(L)'
;MGVTMNVKWCLCTFLAVCVLAGEAVSENIQDYICNQHFKGYDIDYAHRRCKKVEAVGCYNPFTYKTKHECLKDFRGKGNICDVASPCRHGGSCMPVTTAKRGRTYKCDCSATGFYGRRCHRRCPSHLSRRHSKQTACIQIG
;
A
#
# COMPACT_ATOMS: atom_id res chain seq x y z
N MET A 1 25.69 -36.94 63.20
CA MET A 1 24.38 -37.61 63.15
C MET A 1 23.56 -36.89 62.09
N GLY A 2 23.48 -37.50 60.90
CA GLY A 2 22.82 -36.89 59.74
C GLY A 2 21.31 -37.06 59.84
N VAL A 3 20.57 -35.98 59.64
CA VAL A 3 19.12 -36.02 59.43
C VAL A 3 18.90 -35.73 57.95
N THR A 4 18.46 -36.76 57.23
CA THR A 4 18.11 -36.72 55.82
C THR A 4 16.82 -35.93 55.62
N MET A 5 16.91 -34.68 55.17
CA MET A 5 15.75 -33.89 54.77
C MET A 5 15.20 -34.39 53.43
N ASN A 6 13.98 -34.93 53.48
CA ASN A 6 13.25 -35.50 52.36
C ASN A 6 12.81 -34.42 51.35
N VAL A 7 13.25 -34.58 50.10
CA VAL A 7 13.04 -33.71 48.92
C VAL A 7 11.60 -33.81 48.36
N LYS A 8 10.58 -33.90 49.21
CA LYS A 8 9.17 -34.02 48.79
C LYS A 8 8.34 -32.75 48.97
N TRP A 9 8.87 -31.75 49.66
CA TRP A 9 8.19 -30.48 49.92
C TRP A 9 8.66 -29.31 49.05
N CYS A 10 9.42 -29.58 47.98
CA CYS A 10 9.87 -28.56 47.02
C CYS A 10 9.09 -28.58 45.69
N LEU A 11 8.20 -29.56 45.48
CA LEU A 11 7.51 -29.75 44.19
C LEU A 11 6.09 -29.19 44.15
N CYS A 12 5.45 -28.91 45.29
CA CYS A 12 4.07 -28.43 45.32
C CYS A 12 3.90 -26.91 45.27
N THR A 13 4.96 -26.13 45.51
CA THR A 13 4.87 -24.66 45.48
C THR A 13 5.29 -24.04 44.14
N PHE A 14 6.07 -24.74 43.32
CA PHE A 14 6.42 -24.25 41.98
C PHE A 14 5.28 -24.39 40.96
N LEU A 15 4.37 -25.34 41.14
CA LEU A 15 3.25 -25.54 40.21
C LEU A 15 2.13 -24.49 40.36
N ALA A 16 2.04 -23.80 41.49
CA ALA A 16 1.00 -22.78 41.70
C ALA A 16 1.35 -21.40 41.11
N VAL A 17 2.63 -21.09 40.91
CA VAL A 17 3.07 -19.77 40.41
C VAL A 17 2.97 -19.69 38.88
N CYS A 18 3.18 -20.79 38.16
CA CYS A 18 3.11 -20.77 36.70
C CYS A 18 1.68 -20.67 36.13
N VAL A 19 0.65 -20.97 36.93
CA VAL A 19 -0.76 -20.92 36.47
C VAL A 19 -1.29 -19.49 36.37
N LEU A 20 -0.67 -18.50 37.03
CA LEU A 20 -1.13 -17.11 37.03
C LEU A 20 -0.45 -16.21 35.99
N ALA A 21 0.56 -16.70 35.26
CA ALA A 21 1.31 -15.92 34.27
C ALA A 21 1.03 -16.33 32.81
N GLY A 22 -0.01 -17.15 32.59
CA GLY A 22 -0.48 -17.50 31.26
C GLY A 22 -1.62 -16.60 30.83
N GLU A 23 -1.35 -15.31 30.56
CA GLU A 23 -2.26 -14.54 29.72
C GLU A 23 -2.18 -15.14 28.31
N ALA A 24 -3.12 -16.03 27.99
CA ALA A 24 -3.37 -16.45 26.63
C ALA A 24 -3.76 -15.20 25.83
N VAL A 25 -2.81 -14.62 25.10
CA VAL A 25 -3.09 -13.59 24.11
C VAL A 25 -3.90 -14.27 23.01
N SER A 26 -5.22 -14.17 23.11
CA SER A 26 -6.12 -14.55 22.01
C SER A 26 -5.94 -13.52 20.90
N GLU A 27 -5.05 -13.80 19.94
CA GLU A 27 -4.96 -13.04 18.70
C GLU A 27 -6.27 -13.25 17.92
N ASN A 28 -7.18 -12.30 18.07
CA ASN A 28 -8.47 -12.32 17.42
C ASN A 28 -8.25 -12.07 15.92
N ILE A 29 -8.24 -13.13 15.10
CA ILE A 29 -8.04 -13.09 13.64
C ILE A 29 -9.01 -12.11 12.95
N GLN A 30 -10.16 -11.83 13.57
CA GLN A 30 -11.14 -10.83 13.13
C GLN A 30 -10.55 -9.42 12.93
N ASP A 31 -9.49 -9.04 13.64
CA ASP A 31 -8.93 -7.68 13.56
C ASP A 31 -8.16 -7.40 12.26
N TYR A 32 -7.82 -8.44 11.48
CA TYR A 32 -7.13 -8.31 10.19
C TYR A 32 -8.05 -8.42 8.97
N ILE A 33 -9.34 -8.74 9.17
CA ILE A 33 -10.30 -8.99 8.08
C ILE A 33 -11.20 -7.76 7.88
N CYS A 34 -10.83 -6.91 6.94
CA CYS A 34 -11.61 -5.73 6.58
C CYS A 34 -12.61 -6.00 5.44
N ASN A 35 -13.90 -6.02 5.77
CA ASN A 35 -14.97 -6.29 4.82
C ASN A 35 -15.96 -5.12 4.65
N GLN A 36 -15.53 -3.88 4.87
CA GLN A 36 -16.44 -2.74 4.72
C GLN A 36 -16.67 -2.43 3.24
N HIS A 37 -17.93 -2.32 2.86
CA HIS A 37 -18.34 -1.95 1.51
C HIS A 37 -18.42 -0.43 1.36
N PHE A 38 -17.66 0.10 0.42
CA PHE A 38 -17.68 1.51 0.06
C PHE A 38 -18.31 1.70 -1.31
N LYS A 39 -18.99 2.83 -1.48
CA LYS A 39 -19.50 3.28 -2.78
C LYS A 39 -19.01 4.70 -3.03
N GLY A 40 -18.56 4.96 -4.24
CA GLY A 40 -18.10 6.28 -4.65
C GLY A 40 -18.07 6.44 -6.16
N TYR A 41 -17.38 7.46 -6.61
CA TYR A 41 -17.18 7.75 -8.02
C TYR A 41 -15.70 7.79 -8.36
N ASP A 42 -15.36 7.25 -9.54
CA ASP A 42 -14.03 7.32 -10.12
C ASP A 42 -14.09 7.81 -11.58
N ILE A 43 -12.96 8.30 -12.08
CA ILE A 43 -12.82 8.82 -13.43
C ILE A 43 -12.48 7.68 -14.38
N ASP A 44 -13.41 7.40 -15.29
CA ASP A 44 -13.18 6.54 -16.44
C ASP A 44 -12.55 7.39 -17.54
N TYR A 45 -11.22 7.38 -17.61
CA TYR A 45 -10.45 8.17 -18.57
C TYR A 45 -10.71 7.72 -20.01
N ALA A 46 -10.94 6.43 -20.26
CA ALA A 46 -11.20 5.88 -21.58
C ALA A 46 -12.52 6.39 -22.18
N HIS A 47 -13.59 6.39 -21.38
CA HIS A 47 -14.91 6.86 -21.81
C HIS A 47 -15.19 8.32 -21.41
N ARG A 48 -14.19 9.04 -20.88
CA ARG A 48 -14.27 10.43 -20.40
C ARG A 48 -15.50 10.70 -19.53
N ARG A 49 -15.77 9.87 -18.54
CA ARG A 49 -16.94 10.00 -17.67
C ARG A 49 -16.63 9.67 -16.21
N CYS A 50 -17.45 10.18 -15.31
CA CYS A 50 -17.45 9.75 -13.91
C CYS A 50 -18.36 8.53 -13.75
N LYS A 51 -17.81 7.39 -13.33
CA LYS A 51 -18.54 6.13 -13.12
C LYS A 51 -18.69 5.85 -11.62
N LYS A 52 -19.83 5.30 -11.21
CA LYS A 52 -20.03 4.81 -9.83
C LYS A 52 -19.28 3.48 -9.67
N VAL A 53 -18.55 3.33 -8.58
CA VAL A 53 -17.72 2.14 -8.29
C VAL A 53 -17.96 1.69 -6.85
N GLU A 54 -17.84 0.39 -6.61
CA GLU A 54 -17.91 -0.22 -5.28
C GLU A 54 -16.59 -0.92 -4.98
N ALA A 55 -16.17 -0.88 -3.71
CA ALA A 55 -14.93 -1.50 -3.25
C ALA A 55 -15.11 -2.04 -1.83
N VAL A 56 -14.37 -3.09 -1.50
CA VAL A 56 -14.32 -3.68 -0.16
C VAL A 56 -12.96 -3.37 0.46
N GLY A 57 -12.92 -2.90 1.70
CA GLY A 57 -11.67 -2.63 2.41
C GLY A 57 -11.87 -2.12 3.84
N CYS A 58 -10.80 -1.65 4.48
CA CYS A 58 -10.86 -1.07 5.83
C CYS A 58 -11.25 0.41 5.81
N TYR A 59 -10.87 1.11 4.74
CA TYR A 59 -10.99 2.54 4.60
C TYR A 59 -11.59 2.87 3.25
N ASN A 60 -12.34 3.98 3.18
CA ASN A 60 -12.94 4.44 1.95
C ASN A 60 -11.86 4.79 0.91
N PRO A 61 -11.74 4.04 -0.20
CA PRO A 61 -10.72 4.31 -1.21
C PRO A 61 -11.12 5.41 -2.19
N PHE A 62 -12.38 5.85 -2.18
CA PHE A 62 -12.91 6.76 -3.19
C PHE A 62 -12.62 8.22 -2.84
N THR A 63 -12.07 8.95 -3.81
CA THR A 63 -11.84 10.40 -3.67
C THR A 63 -13.14 11.20 -3.79
N TYR A 64 -14.09 10.74 -4.62
CA TYR A 64 -15.36 11.43 -4.85
C TYR A 64 -16.53 10.64 -4.27
N LYS A 65 -17.31 11.28 -3.40
CA LYS A 65 -18.54 10.68 -2.87
C LYS A 65 -19.69 10.81 -3.86
N THR A 66 -19.71 11.90 -4.63
CA THR A 66 -20.80 12.20 -5.58
C THR A 66 -20.31 12.34 -7.02
N LYS A 67 -21.21 12.10 -7.99
CA LYS A 67 -20.93 12.33 -9.42
C LYS A 67 -20.59 13.79 -9.70
N HIS A 68 -21.24 14.71 -8.99
CA HIS A 68 -21.05 16.15 -9.15
C HIS A 68 -19.63 16.56 -8.76
N GLU A 69 -19.12 16.10 -7.60
CA GLU A 69 -17.73 16.32 -7.18
C GLU A 69 -16.73 15.83 -8.23
N CYS A 70 -16.91 14.61 -8.71
CA CYS A 70 -16.06 14.04 -9.75
C CYS A 70 -16.08 14.88 -11.04
N LEU A 71 -17.26 15.29 -11.50
CA LEU A 71 -17.39 16.09 -12.72
C LEU A 71 -16.81 17.49 -12.56
N LYS A 72 -16.96 18.11 -11.39
CA LYS A 72 -16.38 19.43 -11.08
C LYS A 72 -14.85 19.38 -11.19
N ASP A 73 -14.22 18.29 -10.77
CA ASP A 73 -12.77 18.16 -10.94
C ASP A 73 -12.36 17.75 -12.37
N PHE A 74 -13.13 16.89 -13.04
CA PHE A 74 -12.73 16.31 -14.33
C PHE A 74 -13.05 17.18 -15.57
N ARG A 75 -14.17 17.91 -15.58
CA ARG A 75 -14.68 18.62 -16.78
C ARG A 75 -13.63 19.58 -17.35
N GLY A 76 -13.33 19.42 -18.65
CA GLY A 76 -12.43 20.28 -19.40
C GLY A 76 -10.93 20.06 -19.16
N LYS A 77 -10.54 19.19 -18.21
CA LYS A 77 -9.13 19.04 -17.81
C LYS A 77 -8.42 17.79 -18.38
N GLY A 78 -9.13 16.92 -19.10
CA GLY A 78 -8.55 15.75 -19.81
C GLY A 78 -7.79 14.75 -18.92
N ASN A 79 -7.12 13.79 -19.57
CA ASN A 79 -6.18 12.89 -18.91
C ASN A 79 -4.83 13.60 -18.73
N ILE A 80 -4.34 13.65 -17.49
CA ILE A 80 -3.07 14.31 -17.16
C ILE A 80 -1.86 13.71 -17.91
N CYS A 81 -1.94 12.42 -18.26
CA CYS A 81 -0.91 11.74 -19.04
C CYS A 81 -0.84 12.23 -20.49
N ASP A 82 -1.99 12.59 -21.08
CA ASP A 82 -2.07 13.00 -22.48
C ASP A 82 -1.77 14.50 -22.64
N VAL A 83 -2.23 15.32 -21.69
CA VAL A 83 -2.08 16.78 -21.77
C VAL A 83 -0.66 17.24 -21.41
N ALA A 84 -0.05 16.64 -20.37
CA ALA A 84 1.24 17.10 -19.84
C ALA A 84 2.43 16.21 -20.22
N SER A 85 2.18 15.02 -20.77
CA SER A 85 3.18 13.96 -21.05
C SER A 85 4.30 13.90 -20.00
N PRO A 86 3.97 13.65 -18.72
CA PRO A 86 4.88 13.96 -17.63
C PRO A 86 6.06 12.98 -17.52
N CYS A 87 5.91 11.74 -17.96
CA CYS A 87 6.96 10.71 -17.88
C CYS A 87 7.96 10.87 -19.03
N ARG A 88 9.26 10.85 -18.70
CA ARG A 88 10.36 11.01 -19.68
C ARG A 88 10.95 9.65 -20.06
N HIS A 89 11.77 9.65 -21.11
CA HIS A 89 12.60 8.51 -21.55
C HIS A 89 11.82 7.19 -21.71
N GLY A 90 10.61 7.26 -22.26
CA GLY A 90 9.78 6.07 -22.51
C GLY A 90 9.08 5.49 -21.28
N GLY A 91 9.07 6.20 -20.15
CA GLY A 91 8.30 5.77 -18.98
C GLY A 91 6.78 5.78 -19.23
N SER A 92 6.08 4.78 -18.71
CA SER A 92 4.62 4.66 -18.86
C SER A 92 3.91 5.55 -17.84
N CYS A 93 2.89 6.29 -18.29
CA CYS A 93 2.12 7.19 -17.44
C CYS A 93 0.79 6.56 -17.01
N MET A 94 0.53 6.57 -15.71
CA MET A 94 -0.75 6.17 -15.13
C MET A 94 -1.41 7.35 -14.43
N PRO A 95 -2.61 7.78 -14.83
CA PRO A 95 -3.35 8.78 -14.08
C PRO A 95 -3.80 8.16 -12.76
N VAL A 96 -3.67 8.90 -11.67
CA VAL A 96 -4.10 8.45 -10.34
C VAL A 96 -4.84 9.58 -9.65
N THR A 97 -5.90 9.23 -8.92
CA THR A 97 -6.68 10.20 -8.14
C THR A 97 -6.42 9.94 -6.67
N THR A 98 -6.05 10.97 -5.91
CA THR A 98 -5.77 10.84 -4.48
C THR A 98 -6.61 11.84 -3.68
N ALA A 99 -7.04 11.44 -2.49
CA ALA A 99 -7.84 12.31 -1.62
C ALA A 99 -7.14 13.64 -1.26
N LYS A 100 -5.80 13.62 -1.10
CA LYS A 100 -5.02 14.80 -0.67
C LYS A 100 -4.61 15.73 -1.81
N ARG A 101 -4.37 15.21 -3.02
CA ARG A 101 -3.79 15.98 -4.14
C ARG A 101 -4.69 16.04 -5.38
N GLY A 102 -5.89 15.48 -5.31
CA GLY A 102 -6.79 15.35 -6.47
C GLY A 102 -6.16 14.49 -7.56
N ARG A 103 -6.41 14.85 -8.82
CA ARG A 103 -5.85 14.20 -10.00
C ARG A 103 -4.35 14.45 -10.12
N THR A 104 -3.58 13.38 -10.14
CA THR A 104 -2.13 13.38 -10.35
C THR A 104 -1.76 12.22 -11.28
N TYR A 105 -0.47 12.01 -11.48
CA TYR A 105 0.07 10.89 -12.24
C TYR A 105 1.11 10.12 -11.43
N LYS A 106 1.34 8.88 -11.85
CA LYS A 106 2.50 8.08 -11.49
C LYS A 106 3.19 7.63 -12.78
N CYS A 107 4.52 7.70 -12.78
CA CYS A 107 5.33 7.14 -13.86
C CYS A 107 5.86 5.78 -13.47
N ASP A 108 5.71 4.80 -14.35
CA ASP A 108 6.48 3.57 -14.32
C ASP A 108 7.70 3.73 -15.21
N CYS A 109 8.89 3.64 -14.59
CA CYS A 109 10.18 3.77 -15.27
C CYS A 109 10.84 2.41 -15.52
N SER A 110 10.14 1.31 -15.24
CA SER A 110 10.64 -0.05 -15.46
C SER A 110 11.05 -0.24 -16.92
N ALA A 111 12.11 -1.01 -17.15
CA ALA A 111 12.71 -1.25 -18.48
C ALA A 111 13.28 -0.02 -19.23
N THR A 112 13.20 1.20 -18.69
CA THR A 112 13.74 2.40 -19.35
C THR A 112 15.23 2.64 -19.10
N GLY A 113 15.77 2.10 -18.00
CA GLY A 113 17.11 2.46 -17.51
C GLY A 113 17.14 3.83 -16.81
N PHE A 114 15.98 4.41 -16.51
CA PHE A 114 15.82 5.67 -15.76
C PHE A 114 14.98 5.47 -14.50
N TYR A 115 15.05 6.44 -13.59
CA TYR A 115 14.30 6.46 -12.32
C TYR A 115 13.89 7.88 -11.91
N GLY A 116 13.18 7.97 -10.77
CA GLY A 116 12.64 9.20 -10.20
C GLY A 116 11.21 9.49 -10.66
N ARG A 117 10.57 10.50 -10.06
CA ARG A 117 9.13 10.82 -10.26
C ARG A 117 8.67 10.95 -11.72
N ARG A 118 9.58 11.36 -12.61
CA ARG A 118 9.33 11.57 -14.05
C ARG A 118 10.26 10.72 -14.94
N CYS A 119 10.94 9.71 -14.40
CA CYS A 119 11.95 8.95 -15.12
C CYS A 119 13.07 9.83 -15.72
N HIS A 120 13.49 10.88 -15.01
CA HIS A 120 14.44 11.87 -15.54
C HIS A 120 15.90 11.56 -15.18
N ARG A 121 16.14 10.65 -14.22
CA ARG A 121 17.50 10.32 -13.75
C ARG A 121 17.93 9.00 -14.36
N ARG A 122 19.14 8.95 -14.91
CA ARG A 122 19.70 7.72 -15.47
C ARG A 122 20.14 6.79 -14.33
N CYS A 123 19.87 5.49 -14.45
CA CYS A 123 20.37 4.52 -13.49
C CYS A 123 21.91 4.44 -13.52
N PRO A 124 22.58 4.27 -12.37
CA PRO A 124 24.01 4.02 -12.32
C PRO A 124 24.39 2.74 -13.10
N SER A 125 25.50 2.78 -13.82
CA SER A 125 25.99 1.70 -14.69
C SER A 125 26.13 0.35 -13.96
N HIS A 126 26.51 0.38 -12.68
CA HIS A 126 26.68 -0.82 -11.85
C HIS A 126 25.36 -1.53 -11.49
N LEU A 127 24.25 -0.79 -11.43
CA LEU A 127 22.92 -1.34 -11.13
C LEU A 127 22.18 -1.78 -12.41
N SER A 128 22.51 -1.19 -13.56
CA SER A 128 21.91 -1.53 -14.85
C SER A 128 22.34 -2.88 -15.44
N ARG A 129 23.44 -3.50 -14.94
CA ARG A 129 23.97 -4.77 -15.47
C ARG A 129 23.51 -6.02 -14.72
N ARG A 130 23.04 -5.90 -13.47
CA ARG A 130 22.67 -7.06 -12.63
C ARG A 130 21.16 -7.30 -12.54
N HIS A 131 20.35 -6.25 -12.65
CA HIS A 131 18.90 -6.40 -12.73
C HIS A 131 18.48 -6.39 -14.20
N SER A 132 18.16 -7.59 -14.71
CA SER A 132 17.47 -7.80 -15.98
C SER A 132 16.37 -6.74 -16.12
N LYS A 133 16.49 -5.87 -17.13
CA LYS A 133 15.50 -5.06 -17.91
C LYS A 133 14.06 -4.82 -17.40
N GLN A 134 13.69 -5.11 -16.16
CA GLN A 134 12.32 -5.28 -15.67
C GLN A 134 12.01 -4.36 -14.49
N THR A 135 13.00 -3.73 -13.86
CA THR A 135 12.77 -2.85 -12.71
C THR A 135 13.56 -1.55 -12.86
N ALA A 136 12.94 -0.41 -12.52
CA ALA A 136 13.70 0.81 -12.27
C ALA A 136 14.70 0.56 -11.14
N CYS A 137 15.91 1.14 -11.21
CA CYS A 137 16.90 0.95 -10.16
C CYS A 137 16.33 1.43 -8.81
N ILE A 138 16.29 0.50 -7.83
CA ILE A 138 15.85 0.79 -6.47
C ILE A 138 16.91 1.68 -5.83
N GLN A 139 16.50 2.83 -5.29
CA GLN A 139 17.34 3.63 -4.42
C GLN A 139 17.14 3.09 -3.00
N ILE A 140 18.16 2.42 -2.44
CA ILE A 140 18.24 2.23 -0.99
C ILE A 140 18.74 3.58 -0.47
N GLY A 141 17.84 4.34 0.14
CA GLY A 141 18.15 5.62 0.79
C GLY A 141 18.66 5.39 2.20
#